data_AF-A0A0L8HX71-F1
#
_entry.id   AF-A0A0L8HX71-F1
#
_cell.length_a   1.000
_cell.length_b   1.000
_cell.length_c   1.000
_cell.angle_alpha   90.00
_cell.angle_beta   90.00
_cell.angle_gamma   90.00
#
_symmetry.space_group_name_H-M   'P 1'
#
loop_
_entity.id
_entity.type
_entity.pdbx_description
1 polymer ?
#
loop_
_entity_poly.entity_id
_entity_poly.type
_entity_poly.pdbx_seq_one_letter_code
_entity_poly.pdbx_strand_id
1 'polypeptide(L)' 'MYFQIYFEENKTESLFRIPPEKSLLEILQHENFTVIGGTPAFILLVANSKFKGEFLKHYTLKSL' A
#
# COMPACT_ATOMS: atom_id res chain seq x y z
N MET A 1 3.39 9.29 16.37
CA MET A 1 3.72 8.08 15.59
C MET A 1 2.73 8.01 14.44
N TYR A 2 3.17 8.20 13.19
CA TYR A 2 2.28 8.22 12.03
C TYR A 2 2.46 6.94 11.23
N PHE A 3 1.37 6.34 10.73
CA PHE A 3 1.43 5.19 9.84
C PHE A 3 1.48 5.65 8.39
N GLN A 4 2.16 4.87 7.54
CA GLN A 4 2.07 4.95 6.09
C GLN A 4 1.38 3.68 5.61
N ILE A 5 0.36 3.86 4.76
CA ILE A 5 -0.51 2.79 4.32
C ILE A 5 -0.20 2.51 2.84
N TYR A 6 -0.16 1.23 2.48
CA TYR A 6 0.12 0.77 1.14
C TYR A 6 -0.81 -0.38 0.74
N PHE A 7 -0.92 -0.63 -0.56
CA PHE A 7 -1.39 -1.92 -1.09
C PHE A 7 -0.40 -2.45 -2.14
N GLU A 8 -0.37 -3.77 -2.28
CA GLU A 8 0.44 -4.45 -3.30
C GLU A 8 -0.34 -4.56 -4.62
N GLU A 9 0.36 -4.34 -5.73
CA GLU A 9 -0.13 -4.69 -7.05
C GLU A 9 0.12 -6.18 -7.29
N ASN A 10 -0.91 -7.01 -7.35
CA ASN A 10 -0.75 -8.48 -7.43
C ASN A 10 0.11 -9.03 -8.58
N LYS A 11 0.34 -8.24 -9.64
CA LYS A 11 1.09 -8.67 -10.82
C LYS A 11 2.55 -8.24 -10.81
N THR A 12 2.95 -7.32 -9.93
CA THR A 12 4.30 -6.75 -9.92
C THR A 12 4.80 -6.61 -8.49
N GLU A 13 6.11 -6.51 -8.28
CA GLU A 13 6.67 -6.16 -6.98
C GLU A 13 6.56 -4.65 -6.70
N SER A 14 5.35 -4.09 -6.86
CA SER A 14 5.08 -2.67 -6.64
C SER A 14 4.14 -2.43 -5.46
N LEU A 15 4.42 -1.36 -4.72
CA LEU A 15 3.57 -0.84 -3.66
C LEU A 15 3.02 0.52 -4.04
N PHE A 16 1.71 0.68 -3.92
CA PHE A 16 1.06 1.98 -4.04
C PHE A 16 0.88 2.60 -2.66
N ARG A 17 1.40 3.81 -2.46
CA ARG A 17 1.21 4.56 -1.22
C ARG A 17 -0.17 5.22 -1.22
N ILE A 18 -0.92 5.00 -0.13
CA ILE A 18 -2.26 5.57 0.08
C ILE A 18 -2.16 6.85 0.90
N PRO A 19 -2.63 8.01 0.39
CA PRO A 19 -2.86 9.20 1.19
C PRO A 19 -4.00 8.96 2.20
N PRO A 20 -3.83 9.37 3.47
CA PRO A 20 -4.82 9.13 4.52
C PRO A 20 -6.18 9.80 4.27
N GLU A 21 -6.25 10.80 3.39
CA GLU A 21 -7.47 11.49 2.97
C GLU A 21 -8.35 10.69 2.00
N LYS A 22 -7.83 9.61 1.40
CA LYS A 22 -8.58 8.77 0.46
C LYS A 22 -9.54 7.84 1.20
N SER A 23 -10.78 7.77 0.71
CA SER A 23 -11.77 6.82 1.20
C SER A 23 -11.43 5.39 0.75
N LEU A 24 -11.93 4.39 1.50
CA LEU A 24 -11.76 3.00 1.13
C LEU A 24 -12.33 2.71 -0.28
N LEU A 25 -13.49 3.27 -0.62
CA LEU A 25 -14.12 3.08 -1.93
C LEU A 25 -13.23 3.56 -3.08
N GLU A 26 -12.61 4.74 -2.94
CA GLU A 26 -11.68 5.26 -3.96
C GLU A 26 -10.49 4.30 -4.18
N ILE A 27 -9.99 3.67 -3.11
CA ILE A 27 -8.88 2.72 -3.23
C ILE A 27 -9.31 1.40 -3.86
N LEU A 28 -10.49 0.89 -3.49
CA LEU A 28 -11.04 -0.35 -4.08
C LEU A 28 -11.36 -0.21 -5.58
N GLN A 29 -11.58 1.02 -6.05
CA GLN A 29 -11.84 1.33 -7.47
C GLN A 29 -10.56 1.56 -8.29
N HIS A 30 -9.38 1.62 -7.65
CA HIS A 30 -8.13 1.82 -8.35
C HIS A 30 -7.80 0.59 -9.22
N GLU A 31 -7.43 0.81 -10.49
CA GLU A 31 -7.24 -0.26 -11.48
C GLU A 31 -6.20 -1.32 -11.08
N ASN A 32 -5.20 -0.92 -10.28
CA ASN A 32 -4.13 -1.81 -9.81
C ASN A 32 -4.42 -2.42 -8.43
N PHE A 33 -5.55 -2.08 -7.80
CA PHE A 33 -5.96 -2.70 -6.55
C PHE A 33 -6.72 -4.00 -6.85
N THR A 34 -6.39 -5.07 -6.13
CA THR A 34 -7.09 -6.35 -6.28
C THR A 34 -7.56 -6.86 -4.92
N VAL A 35 -8.85 -7.20 -4.83
CA VAL A 35 -9.43 -7.87 -3.67
C VAL A 35 -9.14 -9.37 -3.78
N ILE A 36 -8.48 -9.94 -2.77
CA ILE A 36 -8.09 -11.35 -2.73
C ILE A 36 -9.00 -12.09 -1.74
N GLY A 37 -9.59 -13.21 -2.17
CA GLY A 37 -10.49 -14.00 -1.30
C GLY A 37 -11.68 -13.20 -0.75
N GLY A 38 -12.15 -12.19 -1.49
CA GLY A 38 -13.24 -11.30 -1.06
C GLY A 38 -12.86 -10.29 0.03
N THR A 39 -11.58 -10.20 0.43
CA THR A 39 -11.12 -9.33 1.51
C THR A 39 -10.04 -8.36 1.01
N PRO A 40 -10.22 -7.03 1.14
CA PRO A 40 -9.17 -6.07 0.82
C PRO A 40 -8.06 -6.12 1.87
N ALA A 41 -6.80 -6.05 1.42
CA ALA A 41 -5.63 -6.07 2.28
C ALA A 41 -4.81 -4.80 2.12
N PHE A 42 -4.23 -4.34 3.23
CA PHE A 42 -3.39 -3.15 3.30
C PHE A 42 -2.16 -3.43 4.16
N ILE A 43 -1.05 -2.80 3.82
CA ILE A 43 0.19 -2.85 4.59
C ILE A 43 0.35 -1.54 5.33
N LEU A 44 0.51 -1.62 6.66
CA LEU A 44 0.74 -0.46 7.52
C LEU A 44 2.19 -0.50 8.02
N LEU A 45 2.93 0.57 7.75
CA LEU A 45 4.30 0.74 8.22
C LEU A 45 4.39 1.95 9.14
N VAL A 46 5.12 1.82 10.25
CA VAL A 46 5.42 2.95 11.12
C VAL A 46 6.35 3.91 10.38
N ALA A 47 5.96 5.18 10.27
CA ALA A 47 6.77 6.21 9.65
C ALA A 47 8.13 6.31 10.36
N ASN A 48 9.18 6.52 9.57
CA ASN A 48 10.57 6.64 10.02
C ASN A 48 11.13 5.42 10.78
N SER A 49 10.44 4.27 10.76
CA SER A 49 11.00 3.03 11.30
C SER A 49 12.09 2.47 10.40
N LYS A 50 13.10 1.83 11.01
CA LYS A 50 14.13 1.06 10.30
C LYS A 50 13.50 -0.03 9.44
N PHE A 51 12.49 -0.72 9.99
CA PHE A 51 11.76 -1.77 9.28
C PHE A 51 11.14 -1.27 7.97
N LYS A 52 10.48 -0.11 7.97
CA LYS A 52 9.95 0.47 6.73
C LYS A 52 11.04 0.64 5.67
N GLY A 53 12.18 1.20 6.07
CA GLY A 53 13.30 1.44 5.15
C GLY A 53 13.81 0.14 4.52
N GLU A 54 13.97 -0.93 5.30
CA GLU A 54 14.40 -2.23 4.79
C GLU A 54 13.30 -2.91 3.96
N PHE A 55 12.05 -2.89 4.42
CA PHE A 55 10.91 -3.49 3.72
C PHE A 55 10.73 -2.88 2.33
N LEU A 56 10.77 -1.55 2.21
CA LEU A 56 10.55 -0.86 0.92
C LEU A 56 11.68 -1.06 -0.10
N LYS A 57 12.86 -1.56 0.28
CA LYS A 57 13.93 -1.89 -0.69
C LYS A 57 13.57 -3.06 -1.61
N HIS A 58 12.63 -3.89 -1.19
CA HIS A 58 12.17 -5.05 -1.95
C HIS A 58 11.04 -4.72 -2.93
N TYR A 59 10.61 -3.45 -3.01
CA TYR A 59 9.46 -3.06 -3.81
C TYR A 59 9.73 -1.79 -4.62
N THR A 60 9.09 -1.71 -5.78
CA THR A 60 8.98 -0.46 -6.54
C THR A 60 7.86 0.39 -5.97
N LEU A 61 8.18 1.59 -5.48
CA LEU A 61 7.18 2.52 -4.95
C LEU A 61 6.46 3.26 -6.08
N LYS A 62 5.13 3.24 -6.05
CA LYS A 62 4.25 4.00 -6.94
C LYS A 62 3.34 4.94 -6.14
N SER A 63 2.94 6.03 -6.77
CA SER A 63 1.87 6.91 -6.28
C SER A 63 0.53 6.47 -6.84
N LEU A 64 -0.54 6.71 -6.07
CA LEU A 64 -1.92 6.70 -6.57
C LEU A 64 -2.17 7.79 -7.60
#